data_AF-A0A6S7KEA6-F1
#
_entry.id   AF-A0A6S7KEA6-F1
#
_cell.length_a   1.000
_cell.length_b   1.000
_cell.length_c   1.000
_cell.angle_alpha   90.00
_cell.angle_beta   90.00
_cell.angle_gamma   90.00
#
_symmetry.space_group_name_H-M   'P 1'
#
loop_
_entity.id
_entity.type
_entity.pdbx_description
1 polymer ?
#
loop_
_entity_poly.entity_id
_entity_poly.type
_entity_poly.pdbx_seq_one_letter_code
_entity_poly.pdbx_strand_id
1 'polypeptide(L)' 'MFADDTNLSCTGRTPAEIEHKLNADLSNVNDWLEANRLTLNTDKTEFMIIASKRKLNQFRTDI' A
#
# COMPACT_ATOMS: atom_id res chain seq x y z
N MET A 1 -4.87 -13.88 16.45
CA MET A 1 -3.61 -13.92 15.69
C MET A 1 -4.03 -13.96 14.24
N PHE A 2 -3.91 -12.85 13.50
CA PHE A 2 -4.02 -12.90 12.04
C PHE A 2 -2.70 -13.50 11.57
N ALA A 3 -2.72 -14.76 11.15
CA ALA A 3 -1.50 -15.56 11.04
C ALA A 3 -0.76 -15.35 9.71
N ASP A 4 -1.48 -14.98 8.66
CA ASP A 4 -1.03 -14.79 7.30
C ASP A 4 -1.42 -13.44 6.69
N ASP A 5 -2.40 -12.72 7.28
CA ASP A 5 -2.76 -11.38 6.83
C ASP A 5 -1.73 -10.33 7.29
N THR A 6 -1.09 -9.69 6.33
CA THR A 6 -0.17 -8.57 6.55
C THR A 6 -0.79 -7.29 5.99
N ASN A 7 -0.69 -6.20 6.73
CA ASN A 7 -1.04 -4.87 6.23
C ASN A 7 0.20 -3.97 6.19
N LEU A 8 0.32 -3.18 5.13
CA LEU A 8 1.36 -2.17 4.96
C LEU A 8 0.72 -0.78 5.02
N SER A 9 1.23 0.08 5.90
CA SER A 9 0.70 1.43 6.11
C SER A 9 1.81 2.46 5.93
N CYS A 10 1.58 3.45 5.07
CA CYS A 10 2.48 4.59 4.90
C CYS A 10 1.71 5.91 5.06
N THR A 11 2.44 7.02 5.22
CA THR A 11 1.86 8.36 5.31
C THR A 11 2.54 9.31 4.33
N GLY A 12 1.76 10.25 3.81
CA GLY A 12 2.23 11.26 2.86
C GLY A 12 1.28 12.44 2.80
N ARG A 13 1.74 13.54 2.18
CA ARG A 13 0.96 14.76 1.98
C ARG A 13 0.16 14.72 0.67
N THR A 14 0.68 14.00 -0.31
CA THR A 14 0.08 13.87 -1.65
C THR A 14 -0.14 12.39 -2.01
N PRO A 15 -1.07 12.08 -2.93
CA PRO A 15 -1.28 10.71 -3.39
C PRO A 15 -0.03 10.12 -4.05
N ALA A 16 0.67 10.91 -4.88
CA ALA A 16 1.91 10.48 -5.53
C ALA A 16 3.02 10.11 -4.53
N GLU A 17 3.14 10.88 -3.43
CA GLU A 17 4.08 10.54 -2.35
C GLU A 17 3.69 9.23 -1.65
N ILE A 18 2.40 9.02 -1.40
CA ILE A 18 1.86 7.80 -0.77
C ILE A 18 2.11 6.59 -1.68
N GLU A 19 1.77 6.71 -2.97
CA GLU A 19 2.00 5.68 -3.98
C GLU A 19 3.48 5.31 -4.09
N HIS A 20 4.36 6.30 -4.20
CA HIS A 20 5.79 6.06 -4.31
C HIS A 20 6.35 5.32 -3.08
N LYS A 21 5.99 5.77 -1.88
CA LYS A 21 6.43 5.13 -0.63
C LYS A 21 5.87 3.71 -0.50
N LEU A 22 4.58 3.53 -0.75
CA LEU A 22 3.92 2.24 -0.60
C LEU A 22 4.50 1.21 -1.58
N ASN A 23 4.76 1.61 -2.82
CA ASN A 23 5.39 0.74 -3.82
C ASN A 23 6.85 0.40 -3.47
N ALA A 24 7.62 1.35 -2.95
CA ALA A 24 8.98 1.09 -2.49
C ALA A 24 9.01 0.07 -1.33
N ASP A 25 8.12 0.25 -0.34
CA ASP A 25 7.97 -0.67 0.77
C ASP A 25 7.46 -2.04 0.30
N LEU A 26 6.51 -2.08 -0.63
CA LEU A 26 5.98 -3.32 -1.21
C LEU A 26 7.06 -4.10 -1.97
N SER A 27 7.94 -3.41 -2.70
CA SER A 27 9.09 -4.03 -3.37
C SER A 27 10.01 -4.71 -2.37
N ASN A 28 10.36 -4.04 -1.28
CA ASN A 28 11.22 -4.61 -0.24
C ASN A 28 10.56 -5.83 0.44
N VAL A 29 9.25 -5.78 0.67
CA VAL A 29 8.48 -6.91 1.20
C VAL A 29 8.45 -8.07 0.21
N ASN A 30 8.27 -7.80 -1.08
CA ASN A 30 8.30 -8.82 -2.12
C ASN A 30 9.66 -9.53 -2.17
N ASP A 31 10.76 -8.78 -2.15
CA ASP A 31 12.12 -9.34 -2.13
C ASP A 31 12.33 -10.25 -0.91
N TRP A 32 11.82 -9.83 0.26
CA TRP A 32 11.88 -10.65 1.47
C TRP A 32 11.02 -11.91 1.35
N LEU A 33 9.81 -11.82 0.79
CA LEU A 33 8.94 -12.98 0.58
C LEU A 33 9.60 -13.99 -0.36
N GLU A 34 10.14 -13.53 -1.49
CA GLU A 34 10.85 -14.38 -2.45
C GLU A 34 12.06 -15.09 -1.83
N ALA A 35 12.86 -14.36 -1.04
CA ALA A 35 13.99 -14.94 -0.31
C ALA A 35 13.57 -16.04 0.68
N ASN A 36 12.34 -15.95 1.21
CA ASN A 36 11.75 -16.94 2.11
C ASN A 36 10.87 -17.98 1.40
N ARG A 37 10.87 -18.02 0.06
CA ARG A 37 10.05 -18.93 -0.77
C ARG A 37 8.54 -18.76 -0.53
N LEU A 38 8.12 -17.54 -0.24
CA LEU A 38 6.74 -17.10 -0.16
C LEU A 38 6.40 -16.27 -1.41
N THR A 39 5.13 -16.20 -1.77
CA THR A 39 4.66 -15.40 -2.90
C THR A 39 3.53 -14.49 -2.44
N LEU A 40 3.60 -13.23 -2.85
CA LEU A 40 2.50 -12.28 -2.65
C LEU A 40 1.34 -12.63 -3.59
N ASN A 41 0.13 -12.75 -3.05
CA ASN A 41 -1.06 -12.95 -3.87
C ASN A 41 -1.60 -11.60 -4.35
N THR A 42 -1.22 -11.19 -5.56
CA THR A 42 -1.63 -9.91 -6.16
C THR A 42 -3.14 -9.84 -6.40
N ASP A 43 -3.81 -10.96 -6.65
CA ASP A 43 -5.26 -11.00 -6.91
C ASP A 43 -6.10 -10.69 -5.66
N LYS A 44 -5.50 -10.89 -4.47
CA LYS A 44 -6.14 -10.63 -3.17
C LYS A 44 -5.58 -9.39 -2.47
N THR A 45 -4.51 -8.80 -3.00
CA THR A 45 -3.84 -7.66 -2.36
C THR A 45 -4.52 -6.37 -2.79
N GLU A 46 -5.13 -5.68 -1.84
CA GLU A 46 -5.88 -4.44 -2.07
C GLU A 46 -5.13 -3.24 -1.48
N PHE A 47 -5.30 -2.07 -2.11
CA PHE A 47 -4.80 -0.80 -1.59
C PHE A 47 -5.95 0.10 -1.14
N MET A 48 -5.72 0.91 -0.11
CA MET A 48 -6.72 1.83 0.42
C MET A 48 -6.07 3.14 0.85
N ILE A 49 -6.65 4.27 0.42
CA ILE A 49 -6.26 5.59 0.90
C ILE A 49 -7.21 6.02 2.03
N ILE A 50 -6.67 6.19 3.23
CA ILE A 50 -7.40 6.70 4.39
C ILE A 50 -7.06 8.18 4.57
N ALA A 51 -8.04 9.07 4.37
CA ALA A 51 -7.89 10.50 4.60
C ALA A 51 -9.21 11.15 5.04
N SER A 52 -9.14 12.40 5.52
CA SER A 52 -10.35 13.15 5.86
C SER A 52 -11.19 13.44 4.60
N LYS A 53 -12.51 13.59 4.77
CA LYS A 53 -13.43 13.90 3.65
C LYS A 53 -12.95 15.07 2.79
N ARG A 54 -12.41 16.12 3.41
CA ARG A 54 -11.86 17.29 2.71
C ARG A 54 -10.69 16.91 1.79
N LYS A 55 -9.75 16.08 2.27
CA LYS A 55 -8.60 15.63 1.48
C LYS A 55 -9.01 14.65 0.39
N LEU A 56 -9.95 13.74 0.67
CA LEU A 56 -10.47 12.82 -0.34
C LEU A 56 -11.17 13.54 -1.50
N ASN A 57 -11.93 14.61 -1.20
CA ASN A 57 -12.54 15.44 -2.24
C ASN A 57 -11.50 16.14 -3.12
N GLN A 58 -10.34 16.51 -2.56
CA GLN A 58 -9.24 17.07 -3.33
C GLN A 58 -8.68 16.04 -4.31
N PHE A 59 -8.49 14.79 -3.85
CA PHE A 59 -7.96 13.71 -4.69
C PHE A 59 -8.90 13.25 -5.80
N ARG A 60 -10.22 13.31 -5.59
CA ARG A 60 -11.21 12.92 -6.61
C ARG A 60 -11.23 13.84 -7.83
N THR A 61 -10.61 15.01 -7.75
CA THR A 61 -10.58 15.98 -8.86
C THR A 61 -9.45 15.70 -9.86
N ASP A 62 -8.52 14.79 -9.50
CA ASP A 62 -7.30 14.49 -10.28
C ASP A 62 -7.34 13.09 -10.97
N ILE A 63 -8.47 12.38 -10.95
CA ILE A 63 -8.71 11.09 -11.63
C ILE A 63 -9.89 11.26 -12.60
#